data_AF-A0A4Q3XPY8-F1
#
_entry.id   AF-A0A4Q3XPY8-F1
#
_cell.length_a   1.000
_cell.length_b   1.000
_cell.length_c   1.000
_cell.angle_alpha   90.00
_cell.angle_beta   90.00
_cell.angle_gamma   90.00
#
_symmetry.space_group_name_H-M   'P 1'
#
loop_
_entity.id
_entity.type
_entity.pdbx_description
1 polymer ?
#
loop_
_entity_poly.entity_id
_entity_poly.type
_entity_poly.pdbx_seq_one_letter_code
_entity_poly.pdbx_strand_id
1 'polypeptide(L)'
;MAQPLMPHATASWLVDQTSLSFEQIAAFCGLHILEVQAIADDTAATKLTGRDPVRAGELAMSEIEKGQADPDYRMVMSKGPEQVRRTKGPRYTPVS
;
A
#
# COMPACT_ATOMS: atom_id res chain seq x y z
N MET A 1 -6.35 6.28 -14.85
CA MET A 1 -5.26 5.57 -14.17
C MET A 1 -5.66 5.45 -12.71
N ALA A 2 -5.73 4.22 -12.18
CA ALA A 2 -6.18 3.99 -10.81
C ALA A 2 -5.03 4.31 -9.86
N GLN A 3 -5.20 5.33 -9.03
CA GLN A 3 -4.25 5.73 -8.00
C GLN A 3 -4.78 5.19 -6.67
N PRO A 4 -3.91 4.66 -5.79
CA PRO A 4 -4.33 4.25 -4.46
C PRO A 4 -4.97 5.45 -3.74
N LEU A 5 -6.01 5.17 -2.93
CA LEU A 5 -6.84 6.22 -2.32
C LEU A 5 -6.02 7.16 -1.42
N MET A 6 -4.86 6.69 -0.94
CA MET A 6 -3.86 7.44 -0.16
C MET A 6 -2.45 7.08 -0.65
N PRO A 7 -1.90 7.79 -1.66
CA PRO A 7 -0.63 7.42 -2.29
C PRO A 7 0.59 7.58 -1.36
N HIS A 8 0.61 8.64 -0.53
CA HIS A 8 1.69 8.86 0.45
C HIS A 8 1.74 7.77 1.53
N ALA A 9 0.59 7.40 2.10
CA ALA A 9 0.52 6.38 3.15
C ALA A 9 0.85 4.98 2.63
N THR A 10 0.48 4.70 1.37
CA THR A 10 0.79 3.44 0.70
C THR A 10 2.27 3.37 0.35
N ALA A 11 2.86 4.46 -0.15
CA ALA A 11 4.30 4.55 -0.42
C ALA A 11 5.14 4.34 0.85
N SER A 12 4.78 4.98 1.96
CA SER A 12 5.44 4.79 3.26
C SER A 12 5.44 3.33 3.71
N TRP A 13 4.29 2.66 3.60
CA TRP A 13 4.18 1.24 3.92
C TRP A 13 5.04 0.37 2.99
N LEU A 14 5.02 0.63 1.69
CA LEU A 14 5.81 -0.14 0.71
C LEU A 14 7.32 0.05 0.95
N VAL A 15 7.78 1.26 1.24
CA VAL A 15 9.21 1.53 1.53
C VAL A 15 9.68 0.79 2.79
N ASP A 16 8.85 0.72 3.83
CA ASP A 16 9.23 0.12 5.11
C ASP A 16 9.05 -1.42 5.15
N GLN A 17 7.98 -1.93 4.53
CA GLN A 17 7.60 -3.34 4.60
C GLN A 17 8.08 -4.18 3.41
N THR A 18 8.65 -3.54 2.37
CA THR A 18 9.13 -4.22 1.17
C THR A 18 10.48 -3.70 0.74
N SER A 19 11.26 -4.51 0.03
CA SER A 19 12.56 -4.11 -0.54
C SER A 19 12.44 -3.62 -1.99
N LEU A 20 11.33 -2.99 -2.34
CA LEU A 20 11.07 -2.46 -3.69
C LEU A 20 11.90 -1.20 -3.96
N SER A 21 12.20 -0.97 -5.24
CA SER A 21 12.93 0.22 -5.68
C SER A 21 12.02 1.47 -5.63
N PHE A 22 12.60 2.64 -5.33
CA PHE A 22 11.85 3.90 -5.29
C PHE A 22 11.13 4.22 -6.60
N GLU A 23 11.71 3.84 -7.75
CA GLU A 23 11.10 3.99 -9.07
C GLU A 23 9.85 3.11 -9.23
N GLN A 24 9.87 1.89 -8.71
CA GLN A 24 8.71 0.99 -8.74
C GLN A 24 7.57 1.54 -7.87
N ILE A 25 7.89 2.04 -6.67
CA ILE A 25 6.91 2.64 -5.74
C ILE A 25 6.34 3.93 -6.32
N ALA A 26 7.19 4.78 -6.92
CA ALA A 26 6.80 6.00 -7.62
C ALA A 26 5.84 5.70 -8.77
N ALA A 27 6.19 4.73 -9.62
CA ALA A 27 5.34 4.29 -10.73
C ALA A 27 4.00 3.71 -10.25
N PHE A 28 3.99 2.99 -9.13
CA PHE A 28 2.80 2.39 -8.55
C PHE A 28 1.86 3.43 -7.91
N CYS A 29 2.40 4.32 -7.07
CA CYS A 29 1.63 5.35 -6.38
C CYS A 29 1.32 6.57 -7.28
N GLY A 30 1.97 6.69 -8.44
CA GLY A 30 1.87 7.87 -9.31
C GLY A 30 2.56 9.10 -8.74
N LEU A 31 3.56 8.91 -7.87
CA LEU A 31 4.33 9.96 -7.22
C LEU A 31 5.67 10.16 -7.93
N HIS A 32 6.28 11.33 -7.75
CA HIS A 32 7.64 11.56 -8.22
C HIS A 32 8.65 10.83 -7.31
N ILE A 33 9.78 10.38 -7.87
CA ILE A 33 10.84 9.69 -7.11
C ILE A 33 11.31 10.50 -5.88
N LEU A 34 11.38 11.82 -6.00
CA LEU A 34 11.76 12.73 -4.91
C LEU A 34 10.74 12.72 -3.75
N GLU A 35 9.45 12.57 -4.06
CA GLU A 35 8.42 12.44 -3.02
C GLU A 35 8.59 11.10 -2.28
N VAL A 36 8.86 10.02 -3.01
CA VAL A 36 9.12 8.70 -2.41
C VAL A 36 10.37 8.74 -1.51
N GLN A 37 11.43 9.45 -1.93
CA GLN A 37 12.62 9.65 -1.11
C GLN A 37 12.31 10.45 0.17
N ALA A 38 11.54 11.53 0.07
CA ALA A 38 11.12 12.31 1.23
C ALA A 38 10.27 11.47 2.19
N ILE A 39 9.38 10.62 1.67
CA ILE A 39 8.56 9.69 2.48
C ILE A 39 9.46 8.64 3.17
N ALA A 40 10.48 8.13 2.49
CA ALA A 40 11.42 7.18 3.07
C ALA A 40 12.19 7.78 4.25
N ASP A 41 12.65 9.02 4.10
CA ASP A 41 13.34 9.78 5.16
C ASP A 41 12.41 10.07 6.35
N ASP A 42 11.17 10.49 6.08
CA ASP A 42 10.15 10.79 7.11
C ASP A 42 9.68 9.53 7.85
N THR A 43 9.54 8.39 7.14
CA THR A 43 9.14 7.10 7.73
C THR A 43 10.24 6.52 8.63
N ALA A 44 11.52 6.78 8.32
CA ALA A 44 12.62 6.40 9.21
C ALA A 44 12.57 7.18 10.54
N ALA A 45 12.04 8.41 10.53
CA ALA A 45 11.93 9.26 11.71
C ALA A 45 10.65 9.02 12.53
N THR A 46 9.54 8.66 11.87
CA THR A 46 8.23 8.52 12.52
C THR A 46 7.69 7.10 12.35
N LYS A 47 7.29 6.46 13.48
CA LYS A 47 6.47 5.22 13.48
C LYS A 47 5.06 5.49 12.93
N LEU A 48 4.95 6.04 11.73
CA LEU A 48 3.69 6.31 11.07
C LEU A 48 3.12 4.96 10.61
N THR A 49 1.90 4.65 11.03
CA THR A 49 1.22 3.44 10.58
C THR A 49 0.82 3.62 9.12
N GLY A 50 1.71 3.23 8.20
CA GLY A 50 1.43 3.21 6.76
C GLY A 50 0.19 2.37 6.46
N ARG A 51 -0.55 2.74 5.40
CA ARG A 51 -1.74 2.00 4.98
C ARG A 51 -1.29 0.78 4.19
N ASP A 52 -1.56 -0.40 4.74
CA ASP A 52 -1.24 -1.68 4.11
C ASP A 52 -2.10 -1.89 2.82
N PRO A 53 -1.50 -1.78 1.61
CA PRO A 53 -2.21 -1.95 0.34
C PRO A 53 -2.62 -3.40 0.08
N VAL A 54 -1.93 -4.36 0.73
CA VAL A 54 -2.25 -5.79 0.64
C VAL A 54 -3.53 -6.07 1.40
N ARG A 55 -3.66 -5.56 2.62
CA ARG A 55 -4.89 -5.62 3.40
C ARG A 55 -6.02 -4.79 2.81
N ALA A 56 -5.72 -3.72 2.10
CA ALA A 56 -6.71 -2.93 1.36
C ALA A 56 -7.21 -3.63 0.08
N GLY A 57 -6.58 -4.74 -0.34
CA GLY A 57 -6.93 -5.44 -1.58
C GLY A 57 -6.60 -4.64 -2.84
N GLU A 58 -5.71 -3.66 -2.71
CA GLU A 58 -5.21 -2.80 -3.79
C GLU A 58 -3.96 -3.41 -4.46
N LEU A 59 -3.20 -4.23 -3.70
CA LEU A 59 -2.01 -4.92 -4.18
C LEU A 59 -1.98 -6.37 -3.67
N ALA A 60 -1.47 -7.30 -4.47
CA ALA A 60 -1.29 -8.68 -4.04
C ALA A 60 0.12 -8.87 -3.48
N MET A 61 0.27 -9.70 -2.44
CA MET A 61 1.60 -10.03 -1.90
C MET A 61 2.50 -10.67 -2.95
N SER A 62 1.94 -11.49 -3.84
CA SER A 62 2.67 -12.08 -4.97
C SER A 62 3.18 -11.06 -6.00
N GLU A 63 2.56 -9.87 -6.11
CA GLU A 63 3.11 -8.79 -6.96
C GLU A 63 4.31 -8.12 -6.29
N ILE A 64 4.24 -7.94 -4.97
CA ILE A 64 5.37 -7.43 -4.18
C ILE A 64 6.55 -8.41 -4.27
N GLU A 65 6.33 -9.71 -4.13
CA GLU A 65 7.40 -10.72 -4.22
C GLU A 65 8.11 -10.70 -5.58
N LYS A 66 7.35 -10.56 -6.69
CA LYS A 66 7.94 -10.39 -8.01
C LYS A 66 8.73 -9.09 -8.14
N GLY A 67 8.20 -7.99 -7.61
CA GLY A 67 8.91 -6.70 -7.62
C GLY A 67 10.17 -6.69 -6.75
N GLN A 68 10.19 -7.46 -5.66
CA GLN A 68 11.39 -7.65 -4.83
C GLN A 68 12.44 -8.52 -5.54
N ALA A 69 12.00 -9.51 -6.32
CA ALA A 69 12.90 -10.36 -7.11
C ALA A 69 13.42 -9.65 -8.36
N ASP A 70 12.64 -8.74 -8.94
CA ASP A 70 12.96 -8.03 -10.18
C ASP A 70 12.68 -6.51 -10.02
N PRO A 71 13.73 -5.67 -10.00
CA PRO A 71 13.59 -4.23 -9.81
C PRO A 71 13.02 -3.49 -11.03
N ASP A 72 12.99 -4.10 -12.22
CA ASP A 72 12.38 -3.52 -13.42
C ASP A 72 10.88 -3.85 -13.50
N TYR A 73 10.43 -4.82 -12.70
CA TYR A 73 9.03 -5.22 -12.64
C TYR A 73 8.11 -4.09 -12.17
N ARG A 74 7.14 -3.73 -13.02
CA ARG A 74 6.11 -2.75 -12.68
C ARG A 74 4.89 -3.47 -12.11
N MET A 75 4.75 -3.39 -10.79
CA MET A 75 3.57 -3.92 -10.11
C MET A 75 2.30 -3.24 -10.62
N VAL A 76 1.29 -4.04 -10.91
CA VAL A 76 0.00 -3.54 -11.37
C VAL A 76 -0.99 -3.61 -10.22
N MET A 77 -1.61 -2.47 -9.89
CA MET A 77 -2.68 -2.40 -8.90
C MET A 77 -3.82 -3.32 -9.37
N SER A 78 -3.96 -4.46 -8.70
CA SER A 78 -5.12 -5.32 -8.92
C SER A 78 -6.29 -4.63 -8.26
N LYS A 79 -7.20 -4.06 -9.06
CA LYS A 79 -8.54 -3.72 -8.58
C LYS A 79 -9.23 -5.03 -8.22
N GLY A 80 -8.95 -5.54 -7.03
CA GLY A 80 -9.77 -6.59 -6.42
C GLY A 80 -11.21 -6.08 -6.36
N PRO A 81 -12.21 -6.98 -6.48
CA PRO A 81 -13.60 -6.59 -6.34
C PRO A 81 -13.77 -5.86 -5.01
N GLU A 82 -14.35 -4.65 -5.12
CA GLU A 82 -14.74 -3.74 -4.04
C GLU A 82 -14.80 -4.44 -2.69
N GLN A 83 -13.91 -4.06 -1.76
CA GLN A 83 -13.97 -4.61 -0.40
C GLN A 83 -15.40 -4.44 0.11
N VAL A 84 -16.08 -5.56 0.26
CA VAL A 84 -17.39 -5.65 0.90
C VAL A 84 -17.28 -4.86 2.18
N ARG A 85 -17.98 -3.72 2.24
CA ARG A 85 -18.12 -2.90 3.43
C ARG A 85 -18.47 -3.84 4.58
N ARG A 86 -17.50 -4.21 5.41
CA ARG A 86 -17.79 -4.83 6.69
C ARG A 86 -18.32 -3.75 7.60
N THR A 87 -19.59 -3.39 7.40
CA THR A 87 -20.40 -2.81 8.44
C THR A 87 -20.62 -3.92 9.47
N LYS A 88 -19.67 -4.10 10.38
CA LYS A 88 -19.98 -4.79 11.64
C LYS A 88 -20.94 -3.86 12.39
N GLY A 89 -22.23 -4.02 12.13
CA GLY A 89 -23.27 -3.45 12.96
C GLY A 89 -23.08 -3.88 14.42
N PRO A 90 -23.52 -3.06 15.39
CA PRO A 90 -23.39 -3.39 16.80
C PRO A 90 -24.05 -4.76 17.04
N ARG A 91 -23.25 -5.71 17.51
CA ARG A 91 -23.77 -6.99 18.02
C ARG A 91 -24.59 -6.65 19.26
N TYR A 92 -25.92 -6.53 19.09
CA TYR A 92 -26.84 -6.55 20.20
C TYR A 92 -26.70 -7.90 20.90
N THR A 93 -26.24 -7.87 22.14
CA THR A 93 -26.37 -8.99 23.08
C THR A 93 -27.75 -8.85 23.72
N PRO A 94 -28.75 -9.70 23.41
CA PRO A 94 -29.94 -9.77 24.24
C PRO A 94 -29.58 -10.53 25.52
N VAL A 95 -29.71 -9.87 26.68
CA VAL A 95 -29.82 -10.56 27.97
C VAL A 95 -31.28 -10.56 28.38
N SER A 96 -31.77 -11.74 28.74
CA SER A 96 -33.11 -12.01 29.27
C SER A 96 -33.27 -11.54 30.71
#